data_AF-A0A9P4HEK2-F1
#
_entry.id   AF-A0A9P4HEK2-F1
#
_cell.length_a   1.000
_cell.length_b   1.000
_cell.length_c   1.000
_cell.angle_alpha   90.00
_cell.angle_beta   90.00
_cell.angle_gamma   90.00
#
_symmetry.space_group_name_H-M   'P 1'
#
loop_
_entity.id
_entity.type
_entity.pdbx_description
1 polymer ?
#
loop_
_entity_poly.entity_id
_entity_poly.type
_entity_poly.pdbx_seq_one_letter_code
_entity_poly.pdbx_strand_id
1 'polypeptide(L)'
;LGKDPTTVTKLEDDIWGLGDDAYATIFDVYHQVHCLNSLRHIAYGEYYNLSMARAHTIKQREIHINHCIDILLQSIQCNANLDLIPLHWVETQEYPFPDMSINKKCVDFEGLTAWRKDNTIDMDKYVQVMQMDEMDKPGVKQRPAADQYYEYWGYENPNHKPVEEGGHGLPMDEDSNL
;
A
#
# COMPACT_ATOMS: atom_id res chain seq x y z
N LEU A 1 21.56 -13.55 12.20
CA LEU A 1 20.11 -13.39 12.50
C LEU A 1 19.76 -13.52 13.99
N GLY A 2 20.66 -13.99 14.86
CA GLY A 2 20.36 -14.10 16.31
C GLY A 2 19.33 -15.19 16.62
N LYS A 3 19.27 -16.24 15.79
CA LYS A 3 18.36 -17.38 15.91
C LYS A 3 19.16 -18.66 16.16
N ASP A 4 18.53 -19.63 16.80
CA ASP A 4 19.10 -20.94 17.06
C ASP A 4 19.15 -21.78 15.76
N PRO A 5 20.34 -22.09 15.21
CA PRO A 5 20.48 -22.80 13.94
C PRO A 5 19.95 -24.24 13.96
N THR A 6 19.71 -24.82 15.15
CA THR A 6 19.13 -26.17 15.27
C THR A 6 17.63 -26.20 14.99
N THR A 7 16.97 -25.05 15.01
CA THR A 7 15.52 -24.92 14.81
C THR A 7 15.15 -24.29 13.47
N VAL A 8 16.10 -23.61 12.83
CA VAL A 8 15.93 -23.02 11.49
C VAL A 8 15.98 -24.15 10.47
N THR A 9 15.11 -24.10 9.47
CA THR A 9 15.08 -25.06 8.37
C THR A 9 16.37 -25.00 7.58
N LYS A 10 17.19 -26.05 7.74
CA LYS A 10 18.36 -26.30 6.94
C LYS A 10 17.97 -26.83 5.56
N LEU A 11 18.69 -26.42 4.53
CA LEU A 11 18.57 -26.93 3.17
C LEU A 11 19.72 -27.93 2.95
N GLU A 12 19.39 -29.20 2.80
CA GLU A 12 20.40 -30.26 2.67
C GLU A 12 21.17 -30.18 1.34
N ASP A 13 22.50 -30.28 1.42
CA ASP A 13 23.38 -30.06 0.27
C ASP A 13 23.19 -31.11 -0.83
N ASP A 14 22.89 -32.36 -0.46
CA ASP A 14 22.65 -33.45 -1.41
C ASP A 14 21.38 -33.26 -2.26
N ILE A 15 20.43 -32.45 -1.77
CA ILE A 15 19.19 -32.09 -2.48
C ILE A 15 19.34 -30.76 -3.22
N TRP A 16 19.90 -29.74 -2.56
CA TRP A 16 19.86 -28.35 -3.03
C TRP A 16 21.18 -27.84 -3.62
N GLY A 17 22.31 -28.47 -3.31
CA GLY A 17 23.63 -28.08 -3.83
C GLY A 17 24.11 -26.69 -3.39
N LEU A 18 23.75 -26.25 -2.17
CA LEU A 18 24.03 -24.91 -1.64
C LEU A 18 25.12 -24.88 -0.55
N GLY A 19 25.72 -26.03 -0.24
CA GLY A 19 26.68 -26.25 0.84
C GLY A 19 26.03 -26.62 2.17
N ASP A 20 26.87 -27.08 3.11
CA ASP A 20 26.45 -27.59 4.42
C ASP A 20 25.90 -26.54 5.39
N ASP A 21 25.86 -25.26 5.01
CA ASP A 21 25.46 -24.13 5.88
C ASP A 21 24.37 -23.28 5.21
N ALA A 22 23.45 -23.94 4.50
CA ALA A 22 22.32 -23.30 3.80
C ALA A 22 21.03 -23.38 4.63
N TYR A 23 20.33 -22.24 4.77
CA TYR A 23 19.09 -22.13 5.55
C TYR A 23 18.00 -21.41 4.78
N ALA A 24 16.77 -21.89 4.93
CA ALA A 24 15.61 -21.34 4.25
C ALA A 24 15.16 -20.03 4.90
N THR A 25 15.04 -18.98 4.09
CA THR A 25 14.60 -17.64 4.53
C THR A 25 13.75 -16.96 3.47
N ILE A 26 13.00 -15.93 3.87
CA ILE A 26 12.18 -15.09 3.00
C ILE A 26 12.54 -13.63 3.27
N PHE A 27 12.65 -12.78 2.23
CA PHE A 27 12.78 -11.35 2.48
C PHE A 27 11.49 -10.77 3.04
N ASP A 28 11.62 -9.97 4.09
CA ASP A 28 10.49 -9.33 4.75
C ASP A 28 9.62 -8.50 3.80
N VAL A 29 10.20 -7.79 2.83
CA VAL A 29 9.44 -7.03 1.81
C VAL A 29 8.40 -7.91 1.08
N TYR A 30 8.75 -9.15 0.71
CA TYR A 30 7.79 -10.02 0.02
C TYR A 30 6.70 -10.54 0.95
N HIS A 31 7.02 -10.72 2.24
CA HIS A 31 6.01 -11.04 3.23
C HIS A 31 5.03 -9.86 3.44
N GLN A 32 5.53 -8.62 3.49
CA GLN A 32 4.67 -7.42 3.57
C GLN A 32 3.75 -7.31 2.35
N VAL A 33 4.26 -7.54 1.14
CA VAL A 33 3.44 -7.54 -0.09
C VAL A 33 2.38 -8.65 -0.04
N HIS A 34 2.74 -9.86 0.41
CA HIS A 34 1.79 -10.96 0.59
C HIS A 34 0.66 -10.58 1.56
N CYS A 35 1.00 -10.02 2.73
CA CYS A 35 0.02 -9.57 3.73
C CYS A 35 -0.91 -8.48 3.17
N LEU A 36 -0.36 -7.52 2.43
CA LEU A 36 -1.16 -6.47 1.77
C LEU A 36 -2.15 -7.05 0.75
N ASN A 37 -1.71 -8.03 -0.06
CA ASN A 37 -2.60 -8.72 -0.99
C ASN A 37 -3.66 -9.58 -0.27
N SER A 38 -3.32 -10.21 0.87
CA SER A 38 -4.29 -10.93 1.70
C SER A 38 -5.36 -9.99 2.27
N LEU A 39 -4.97 -8.80 2.74
CA LEU A 39 -5.93 -7.77 3.17
C LEU A 39 -6.83 -7.29 2.02
N ARG A 40 -6.26 -7.15 0.81
CA ARG A 40 -7.05 -6.86 -0.40
C ARG A 40 -8.07 -7.96 -0.66
N HIS A 41 -7.68 -9.23 -0.63
CA HIS A 41 -8.60 -10.35 -0.83
C HIS A 41 -9.72 -10.39 0.20
N ILE A 42 -9.44 -10.05 1.46
CA ILE A 42 -10.48 -9.91 2.50
C ILE A 42 -11.40 -8.73 2.19
N ALA A 43 -10.86 -7.59 1.76
CA ALA A 43 -11.66 -6.42 1.40
C ALA A 43 -12.62 -6.69 0.22
N TYR A 44 -12.22 -7.58 -0.70
CA TYR A 44 -12.99 -8.01 -1.87
C TYR A 44 -13.48 -9.46 -1.74
N GLY A 45 -13.83 -9.90 -0.53
CA GLY A 45 -14.12 -11.31 -0.26
C GLY A 45 -15.19 -11.89 -1.21
N GLU A 46 -16.26 -11.14 -1.48
CA GLU A 46 -17.31 -11.56 -2.42
C GLU A 46 -16.78 -11.85 -3.85
N TYR A 47 -15.88 -11.02 -4.36
CA TYR A 47 -15.26 -11.21 -5.67
C TYR A 47 -14.36 -12.46 -5.70
N TYR A 48 -13.69 -12.76 -4.58
CA TYR A 48 -12.76 -13.89 -4.47
C TYR A 48 -13.41 -15.18 -3.92
N ASN A 49 -14.74 -15.22 -3.76
CA ASN A 49 -15.45 -16.32 -3.12
C ASN A 49 -14.95 -16.62 -1.68
N LEU A 50 -14.44 -15.60 -1.00
CA LEU A 50 -14.00 -15.62 0.38
C LEU A 50 -15.08 -14.94 1.23
N SER A 51 -15.71 -15.68 2.15
CA SER A 51 -16.66 -15.08 3.09
C SER A 51 -15.91 -14.21 4.09
N MET A 52 -15.78 -12.91 3.85
CA MET A 52 -15.75 -11.83 4.85
C MET A 52 -15.88 -10.46 4.16
N ALA A 53 -16.65 -9.55 4.75
CA ALA A 53 -17.03 -8.20 4.31
C ALA A 53 -18.09 -8.09 3.19
N ARG A 54 -19.35 -7.83 3.59
CA ARG A 54 -20.43 -7.35 2.70
C ARG A 54 -20.32 -5.83 2.55
N ALA A 55 -19.55 -5.35 1.58
CA ALA A 55 -19.58 -3.93 1.21
C ALA A 55 -20.81 -3.70 0.32
N HIS A 56 -21.96 -3.31 0.88
CA HIS A 56 -23.17 -3.07 0.07
C HIS A 56 -23.23 -1.67 -0.58
N THR A 57 -22.24 -0.80 -0.33
CA THR A 57 -22.10 0.53 -0.97
C THR A 57 -20.65 0.71 -1.43
N ILE A 58 -20.35 0.10 -2.56
CA ILE A 58 -18.98 -0.24 -2.95
C ILE A 58 -18.20 0.96 -3.47
N LYS A 59 -18.83 1.93 -4.14
CA LYS A 59 -18.06 2.74 -5.09
C LYS A 59 -16.97 3.67 -4.47
N GLN A 60 -17.23 4.46 -3.39
CA GLN A 60 -16.21 5.39 -2.83
C GLN A 60 -15.22 4.61 -1.97
N ARG A 61 -15.77 3.65 -1.22
CA ARG A 61 -15.02 2.79 -0.32
C ARG A 61 -14.04 1.92 -1.11
N GLU A 62 -14.43 1.41 -2.28
CA GLU A 62 -13.56 0.65 -3.18
C GLU A 62 -12.44 1.50 -3.77
N ILE A 63 -12.75 2.69 -4.30
CA ILE A 63 -11.71 3.61 -4.80
C ILE A 63 -10.70 3.94 -3.68
N HIS A 64 -11.20 4.24 -2.48
CA HIS A 64 -10.36 4.54 -1.33
C HIS A 64 -9.52 3.34 -0.90
N ILE A 65 -10.11 2.14 -0.81
CA ILE A 65 -9.40 0.89 -0.48
C ILE A 65 -8.32 0.60 -1.52
N ASN A 66 -8.64 0.66 -2.81
CA ASN A 66 -7.70 0.39 -3.89
C ASN A 66 -6.53 1.38 -3.86
N HIS A 67 -6.82 2.67 -3.71
CA HIS A 67 -5.78 3.69 -3.62
C HIS A 67 -4.92 3.54 -2.35
N CYS A 68 -5.52 3.20 -1.20
CA CYS A 68 -4.78 2.89 0.02
C CYS A 68 -3.85 1.70 -0.18
N ILE A 69 -4.32 0.63 -0.81
CA ILE A 69 -3.50 -0.54 -1.11
C ILE A 69 -2.35 -0.15 -2.03
N ASP A 70 -2.61 0.64 -3.07
CA ASP A 70 -1.59 1.09 -4.00
C ASP A 70 -0.52 1.95 -3.33
N ILE A 71 -0.90 2.96 -2.53
CA ILE A 71 0.06 3.77 -1.76
C ILE A 71 0.90 2.90 -0.81
N LEU A 72 0.26 1.95 -0.13
CA LEU A 72 0.97 1.05 0.79
C LEU A 72 1.95 0.15 0.02
N LEU A 73 1.57 -0.37 -1.15
CA LEU A 73 2.44 -1.16 -2.00
C LEU A 73 3.65 -0.34 -2.47
N GLN A 74 3.41 0.88 -2.96
CA GLN A 74 4.48 1.80 -3.34
C GLN A 74 5.42 2.08 -2.17
N SER A 75 4.87 2.36 -0.98
CA SER A 75 5.68 2.57 0.23
C SER A 75 6.53 1.35 0.59
N ILE A 76 5.96 0.13 0.50
CA ILE A 76 6.68 -1.13 0.75
C ILE A 76 7.81 -1.31 -0.27
N GLN A 77 7.55 -1.05 -1.55
CA GLN A 77 8.54 -1.20 -2.62
C GLN A 77 9.67 -0.16 -2.51
N CYS A 78 9.33 1.11 -2.21
CA CYS A 78 10.32 2.19 -2.07
C CYS A 78 11.13 2.08 -0.78
N ASN A 79 10.58 1.48 0.28
CA ASN A 79 11.23 1.29 1.57
C ASN A 79 11.41 -0.19 1.89
N ALA A 80 11.80 -0.97 0.86
CA ALA A 80 11.91 -2.42 0.95
C ALA A 80 12.76 -2.85 2.14
N ASN A 81 12.13 -3.55 3.09
CA ASN A 81 12.86 -4.16 4.19
C ASN A 81 13.52 -5.46 3.67
N LEU A 82 14.85 -5.48 3.67
CA LEU A 82 15.67 -6.60 3.20
C LEU A 82 16.12 -7.54 4.34
N ASP A 83 15.57 -7.40 5.54
CA ASP A 83 15.76 -8.35 6.62
C ASP A 83 15.22 -9.72 6.19
N LEU A 84 15.89 -10.77 6.63
CA LEU A 84 15.53 -12.15 6.34
C LEU A 84 14.65 -12.71 7.46
N ILE A 85 13.48 -13.21 7.08
CA ILE A 85 12.58 -14.01 7.90
C ILE A 85 13.02 -15.48 7.79
N PRO A 86 13.56 -16.09 8.85
CA PRO A 86 13.92 -17.50 8.82
C PRO A 86 12.67 -18.37 8.91
N LEU A 87 12.74 -19.55 8.29
CA LEU A 87 11.74 -20.59 8.39
C LEU A 87 12.15 -21.58 9.48
N HIS A 88 11.20 -22.01 10.30
CA HIS A 88 11.42 -22.96 11.39
C HIS A 88 10.48 -24.15 11.29
N TRP A 89 10.94 -25.32 11.73
CA TRP A 89 10.06 -26.46 11.94
C TRP A 89 9.23 -26.22 13.20
N VAL A 90 7.92 -26.09 13.04
CA VAL A 90 6.98 -25.84 14.14
C VAL A 90 6.08 -27.05 14.30
N GLU A 91 5.88 -27.49 15.54
CA GLU A 91 4.96 -28.59 15.84
C GLU A 91 3.59 -28.34 15.21
N THR A 92 2.92 -29.41 14.74
CA THR A 92 1.62 -29.39 14.02
C THR A 92 1.63 -28.86 12.57
N GLN A 93 2.72 -28.25 12.12
CA GLN A 93 2.80 -27.74 10.74
C GLN A 93 3.39 -28.80 9.80
N GLU A 94 2.78 -28.93 8.61
CA GLU A 94 3.28 -29.83 7.56
C GLU A 94 4.54 -29.28 6.87
N TYR A 95 4.68 -27.96 6.84
CA TYR A 95 5.79 -27.25 6.21
C TYR A 95 6.46 -26.27 7.20
N PRO A 96 7.73 -25.90 6.95
CA PRO A 96 8.41 -24.87 7.73
C PRO A 96 7.61 -23.58 7.79
N PHE A 97 7.50 -23.02 8.99
CA PHE A 97 6.72 -21.82 9.26
C PHE A 97 7.63 -20.60 9.47
N PRO A 98 7.27 -19.43 8.92
CA PRO A 98 8.06 -18.21 9.08
C PRO A 98 8.05 -17.67 10.52
N ASP A 99 9.25 -17.43 11.06
CA ASP A 99 9.43 -16.70 12.32
C ASP A 99 9.47 -15.19 12.07
N MET A 100 8.31 -14.56 12.22
CA MET A 100 8.12 -13.12 12.02
C MET A 100 8.78 -12.26 13.10
N SER A 101 9.29 -12.85 14.17
CA SER A 101 9.93 -12.13 15.29
C SER A 101 11.39 -11.82 14.96
N ILE A 102 11.61 -11.05 13.90
CA ILE A 102 12.96 -10.67 13.45
C ILE A 102 13.39 -9.33 14.05
N ASN A 103 14.70 -9.18 14.24
CA ASN A 103 15.28 -7.96 14.80
C ASN A 103 15.27 -6.84 13.76
N LYS A 104 14.32 -5.90 13.89
CA LYS A 104 14.18 -4.74 13.03
C LYS A 104 15.03 -3.56 13.52
N LYS A 105 15.51 -2.75 12.59
CA LYS A 105 15.98 -1.39 12.87
C LYS A 105 14.86 -0.41 12.57
N CYS A 106 14.31 0.20 13.62
CA CYS A 106 13.18 1.11 13.50
C CYS A 106 13.64 2.57 13.65
N VAL A 107 12.85 3.47 13.08
CA VAL A 107 12.90 4.89 13.45
C VAL A 107 12.43 5.07 14.90
N ASP A 108 12.91 6.12 15.57
CA ASP A 108 12.34 6.53 16.85
C ASP A 108 10.93 7.10 16.64
N PHE A 109 9.94 6.21 16.71
CA PHE A 109 8.56 6.55 16.41
C PHE A 109 7.93 7.42 17.51
N GLU A 110 8.38 7.29 18.75
CA GLU A 110 7.91 8.11 19.86
C GLU A 110 8.43 9.54 19.72
N GLY A 111 9.73 9.71 19.48
CA GLY A 111 10.35 11.01 19.20
C GLY A 111 9.73 11.70 17.98
N LEU A 112 9.53 10.95 16.88
CA LEU A 112 8.83 11.45 15.69
C LEU A 112 7.40 11.91 16.02
N THR A 113 6.67 11.11 16.82
CA THR A 113 5.28 11.41 17.19
C THR A 113 5.19 12.65 18.07
N ALA A 114 6.10 12.79 19.04
CA ALA A 114 6.18 13.97 19.91
C ALA A 114 6.46 15.22 19.07
N TRP A 115 7.51 15.18 18.24
CA TRP A 115 7.84 16.28 17.33
C TRP A 115 6.66 16.66 16.43
N ARG A 116 5.97 15.68 15.83
CA ARG A 116 4.78 15.92 14.99
C ARG A 116 3.68 16.65 15.76
N LYS A 117 3.39 16.25 17.00
CA LYS A 117 2.33 16.87 17.82
C LYS A 117 2.68 18.31 18.20
N ASP A 118 3.92 18.57 18.57
CA ASP A 118 4.37 19.90 18.99
C ASP A 118 4.47 20.89 17.80
N ASN A 119 4.67 20.36 16.59
CA ASN A 119 4.86 21.16 15.37
C ASN A 119 3.66 21.09 14.41
N THR A 120 2.56 20.41 14.78
CA THR A 120 1.34 20.41 13.96
C THR A 120 0.64 21.76 14.08
N ILE A 121 0.04 22.22 12.98
CA ILE A 121 -0.81 23.41 13.01
C ILE A 121 -2.10 23.11 13.76
N ASP A 122 -2.78 24.15 14.24
CA ASP A 122 -4.11 24.02 14.85
C ASP A 122 -5.08 23.41 13.82
N MET A 123 -5.38 22.12 14.00
CA MET A 123 -6.19 21.36 13.06
C MET A 123 -7.67 21.77 13.11
N ASP A 124 -8.17 22.22 14.27
CA ASP A 124 -9.55 22.70 14.39
C ASP A 124 -9.70 24.02 13.62
N LYS A 125 -8.73 24.93 13.78
CA LYS A 125 -8.65 26.15 12.97
C LYS A 125 -8.44 25.85 11.49
N TYR A 126 -7.59 24.87 11.15
CA TYR A 126 -7.37 24.47 9.76
C TYR A 126 -8.67 24.02 9.10
N VAL A 127 -9.44 23.14 9.75
CA VAL A 127 -10.72 22.65 9.21
C VAL A 127 -11.76 23.77 9.07
N GLN A 128 -11.76 24.76 9.97
CA GLN A 128 -12.67 25.91 9.86
C GLN A 128 -12.27 26.87 8.73
N VAL A 129 -10.98 27.19 8.58
CA VAL A 129 -10.49 28.23 7.66
C VAL A 129 -10.22 27.70 6.25
N MET A 130 -9.91 26.41 6.12
CA MET A 130 -9.56 25.82 4.82
C MET A 130 -10.74 25.23 4.08
N GLN A 131 -11.96 25.39 4.60
CA GLN A 131 -13.17 25.16 3.81
C GLN A 131 -13.13 26.05 2.55
N MET A 132 -13.72 25.52 1.49
CA MET A 132 -14.00 26.25 0.25
C MET A 132 -15.44 26.73 0.32
N ASP A 133 -15.72 27.57 1.30
CA ASP A 133 -16.96 28.32 1.42
C ASP A 133 -16.99 29.35 0.28
N GLU A 134 -17.74 28.97 -0.75
CA GLU A 134 -18.02 29.68 -2.00
C GLU A 134 -16.84 29.74 -3.00
N MET A 135 -17.20 29.45 -4.26
CA MET A 135 -16.32 29.23 -5.39
C MET A 135 -15.21 30.27 -5.53
N ASP A 136 -13.99 29.76 -5.71
CA ASP A 136 -12.78 30.46 -6.09
C ASP A 136 -12.19 31.42 -5.04
N LYS A 137 -11.33 30.84 -4.19
CA LYS A 137 -10.26 31.59 -3.53
C LYS A 137 -9.50 32.39 -4.61
N PRO A 138 -9.48 33.74 -4.55
CA PRO A 138 -8.94 34.55 -5.63
C PRO A 138 -7.51 34.16 -6.01
N GLY A 139 -7.28 33.89 -7.30
CA GLY A 139 -5.98 33.49 -7.83
C GLY A 139 -5.60 32.02 -7.61
N VAL A 140 -6.44 31.20 -6.98
CA VAL A 140 -6.21 29.77 -6.82
C VAL A 140 -6.85 29.01 -7.98
N LYS A 141 -6.02 28.37 -8.82
CA LYS A 141 -6.51 27.47 -9.87
C LYS A 141 -6.72 26.07 -9.29
N GLN A 142 -7.92 25.53 -9.44
CA GLN A 142 -8.23 24.15 -9.08
C GLN A 142 -7.67 23.19 -10.12
N ARG A 143 -7.19 22.02 -9.68
CA ARG A 143 -6.86 20.93 -10.60
C ARG A 143 -8.14 20.20 -11.00
N PRO A 144 -8.26 19.71 -12.25
CA PRO A 144 -9.37 18.84 -12.61
C PRO A 144 -9.39 17.61 -11.71
N ALA A 145 -10.58 17.17 -11.31
CA ALA A 145 -10.75 15.88 -10.65
C ALA A 145 -10.38 14.74 -11.62
N ALA A 146 -9.94 13.60 -11.08
CA ALA A 146 -9.62 12.42 -11.89
C ALA A 146 -10.89 11.86 -12.57
N ASP A 147 -10.76 11.18 -13.71
CA ASP A 147 -11.90 10.67 -14.47
C ASP A 147 -12.79 9.72 -13.66
N GLN A 148 -12.17 8.89 -12.81
CA GLN A 148 -12.89 7.96 -11.93
C GLN A 148 -13.84 8.69 -10.96
N TYR A 149 -13.56 9.96 -10.62
CA TYR A 149 -14.44 10.76 -9.78
C TYR A 149 -15.77 11.06 -10.50
N TYR A 150 -15.73 11.45 -11.78
CA TYR A 150 -16.93 11.73 -12.55
C TYR A 150 -17.72 10.46 -12.84
N GLU A 151 -17.04 9.37 -13.21
CA GLU A 151 -17.64 8.06 -13.40
C GLU A 151 -18.36 7.58 -12.13
N TYR A 152 -17.70 7.74 -10.97
CA TYR A 152 -18.26 7.38 -9.68
C TYR A 152 -19.61 8.07 -9.43
N TRP A 153 -19.66 9.39 -9.63
CA TRP A 153 -20.84 10.22 -9.35
C TRP A 153 -21.86 10.21 -10.50
N GLY A 154 -21.55 9.60 -11.64
CA GLY A 154 -22.36 9.68 -12.85
C GLY A 154 -22.44 11.10 -13.41
N TYR A 155 -21.42 11.91 -13.15
CA TYR A 155 -21.33 13.28 -13.64
C TYR A 155 -20.73 13.31 -15.04
N GLU A 156 -21.11 14.33 -15.81
CA GLU A 156 -20.46 14.59 -17.08
C GLU A 156 -19.01 14.99 -16.83
N ASN A 157 -18.06 14.25 -17.42
CA ASN A 157 -16.64 14.51 -17.23
C ASN A 157 -16.19 15.68 -18.15
N PRO A 158 -15.83 16.85 -17.60
CA PRO A 158 -15.37 17.98 -18.38
C PRO A 158 -13.94 17.80 -18.92
N ASN A 159 -13.16 16.85 -18.39
CA ASN A 159 -11.74 16.67 -18.74
C ASN A 159 -11.53 16.31 -20.22
N HIS A 160 -12.51 15.65 -20.83
CA HIS A 160 -12.45 15.16 -22.23
C HIS A 160 -13.30 15.98 -23.19
N LYS A 161 -13.86 17.11 -22.73
CA LYS A 161 -14.60 18.02 -23.61
C LYS A 161 -13.60 18.83 -24.45
N PRO A 162 -13.85 19.01 -25.75
CA PRO A 162 -13.06 19.93 -26.56
C PRO A 162 -13.11 21.33 -25.94
N VAL A 163 -11.95 21.89 -25.61
CA VAL A 163 -11.83 23.30 -25.19
C VAL A 163 -11.48 24.15 -26.42
N GLU A 164 -12.16 25.29 -26.60
CA GLU A 164 -11.74 26.29 -27.59
C GLU A 164 -10.31 26.75 -27.25
N GLU A 165 -9.44 26.79 -28.27
CA GLU A 165 -7.99 26.96 -28.15
C GLU A 165 -7.56 28.05 -27.16
N GLY A 166 -6.83 27.64 -26.12
CA GLY A 166 -6.20 28.57 -25.16
C GLY A 166 -6.02 28.04 -23.73
N GLY A 167 -6.66 26.93 -23.36
CA GLY A 167 -6.48 26.25 -22.07
C GLY A 167 -5.63 25.00 -22.22
N HIS A 168 -4.75 24.71 -21.25
CA HIS A 168 -3.92 23.50 -21.19
C HIS A 168 -4.78 22.22 -21.12
N GLY A 169 -5.35 21.79 -22.24
CA GLY A 169 -5.76 20.42 -22.47
C GLY A 169 -4.50 19.61 -22.77
N LEU A 170 -4.32 18.48 -22.07
CA LEU A 170 -3.40 17.47 -22.56
C LEU A 170 -3.94 17.01 -23.92
N PRO A 171 -3.11 16.98 -24.99
CA PRO A 171 -3.54 16.44 -26.27
C PRO A 171 -4.07 15.01 -26.07
N MET A 172 -5.15 14.65 -26.76
CA MET A 172 -5.53 13.24 -26.88
C MET A 172 -4.32 12.44 -27.33
N ASP A 173 -4.05 11.35 -26.61
CA ASP A 173 -2.94 10.43 -26.83
C ASP A 173 -2.88 9.94 -28.29
N GLU A 174 -2.06 10.60 -29.11
CA GLU A 174 -1.42 9.93 -30.25
C GLU A 174 -0.09 9.36 -29.72
N ASP A 175 -0.07 8.03 -29.62
CA ASP A 175 1.08 7.16 -29.37
C ASP A 175 1.64 7.09 -27.92
N SER A 176 1.18 6.05 -27.21
CA SER A 176 2.04 5.31 -26.28
C SER A 176 1.84 3.82 -26.52
N ASN A 177 2.34 3.35 -27.66
CA ASN A 177 2.74 1.95 -27.81
C ASN A 177 3.99 1.69 -26.96
N LEU A 178 3.75 1.27 -25.72
CA LEU A 178 4.54 0.29 -24.99
C LEU A 178 3.59 -0.82 -24.50
#